data_AF-Q09B92-F1
#
_entry.id   AF-Q09B92-F1
#
_cell.length_a   1.000
_cell.length_b   1.000
_cell.length_c   1.000
_cell.angle_alpha   90.00
_cell.angle_beta   90.00
_cell.angle_gamma   90.00
#
_symmetry.space_group_name_H-M   'P 1'
#
loop_
_entity.id
_entity.type
_entity.pdbx_description
1 polymer ?
#
loop_
_entity_poly.entity_id
_entity_poly.type
_entity_poly.pdbx_seq_one_letter_code
_entity_poly.pdbx_strand_id
1 'polypeptide(L)'
;MSPKSPGSASSFLSKYEDFPEVMERAGHGTHCADVWSALRPQWRVPNPSHKEAPMSVRSVGNNNAAPLSFVQEITKATETPATSGPSAATGGARALQESNPYQSMFGQDSFESSGTGGMEAIGGLQDLATQVTQLVDAMTQLTNLLSGGEGGVGGVPELGGATGGAPAAAGPQASAGSTSSPGAGAAGKKGEVGPPPGSINAKDYGVVGDGKTDDQAALQKAFDAAKATGKPLYLGPGTYNHSGVLTLDGASLVGNGDKTVLKATNPDQGAIKLTGDGASISNMKTEFASAPSRSSMPDAAAVLVQNASGASVSNMTIQGAASNGVRLDNSTGATVSNNLVVGTNADGIALMNGSSSNTVKNNVVSQAGDDSYSDNSYNGDAKQDGGNTFENNVSMDNAYGRGIVLAGSKNDKVIGNTVSGSKWIGISGDSDPNSGTMASSGHDIKGNTVINNPNGPAVQYSMAGGGVDGTKTSGSLPDLASVLGWDPGAIPARTSFNPVYQPGTGSGANNSGGNRS
;
A
#
# COMPACT_ATOMS: atom_id res chain seq x y z
N MET A 1 -27.28 -12.01 -46.20
CA MET A 1 -27.94 -11.02 -45.32
C MET A 1 -28.99 -11.75 -44.49
N SER A 2 -28.75 -11.86 -43.20
CA SER A 2 -29.74 -12.22 -42.16
C SER A 2 -29.62 -11.18 -41.06
N PRO A 3 -30.73 -10.60 -40.55
CA PRO A 3 -30.66 -9.54 -39.55
C PRO A 3 -30.32 -10.11 -38.17
N LYS A 4 -29.36 -9.49 -37.47
CA LYS A 4 -29.06 -9.76 -36.06
C LYS A 4 -30.19 -9.23 -35.17
N SER A 5 -30.46 -9.97 -34.10
CA SER A 5 -31.49 -9.73 -33.07
C SER A 5 -31.27 -8.44 -32.25
N PRO A 6 -32.32 -7.87 -31.63
CA PRO A 6 -32.25 -6.65 -30.83
C PRO A 6 -31.74 -6.96 -29.41
N GLY A 7 -30.62 -6.35 -29.02
CA GLY A 7 -30.07 -6.50 -27.68
C GLY A 7 -29.28 -5.25 -27.29
N SER A 8 -29.98 -4.14 -27.00
CA SER A 8 -29.32 -2.97 -26.38
C SER A 8 -30.22 -2.06 -25.55
N ALA A 9 -31.52 -2.35 -25.36
CA ALA A 9 -32.37 -1.48 -24.55
C ALA A 9 -32.42 -1.85 -23.05
N SER A 10 -32.16 -3.11 -22.67
CA SER A 10 -32.24 -3.54 -21.26
C SER A 10 -30.94 -3.37 -20.47
N SER A 11 -29.77 -3.30 -21.13
CA SER A 11 -28.48 -3.10 -20.45
C SER A 11 -28.15 -1.63 -20.16
N PHE A 12 -28.97 -0.71 -20.66
CA PHE A 12 -28.77 0.73 -20.47
C PHE A 12 -29.48 1.27 -19.21
N LEU A 13 -30.56 0.62 -18.78
CA LEU A 13 -31.33 1.04 -17.60
C LEU A 13 -30.75 0.52 -16.28
N SER A 14 -30.06 -0.64 -16.27
CA SER A 14 -29.46 -1.18 -15.04
C SER A 14 -28.27 -0.36 -14.52
N LYS A 15 -27.66 0.49 -15.36
CA LYS A 15 -26.52 1.32 -14.95
C LYS A 15 -26.90 2.59 -14.18
N TYR A 16 -28.18 2.93 -14.12
CA TYR A 16 -28.66 4.13 -13.41
C TYR A 16 -29.34 3.82 -12.09
N GLU A 17 -29.66 2.55 -11.79
CA GLU A 17 -30.16 2.17 -10.46
C GLU A 17 -29.04 2.11 -9.40
N ASP A 18 -27.79 1.87 -9.81
CA ASP A 18 -26.63 1.70 -8.91
C ASP A 18 -25.81 2.98 -8.68
N PHE A 19 -26.24 4.13 -9.23
CA PHE A 19 -25.54 5.40 -9.08
C PHE A 19 -25.31 5.84 -7.61
N PRO A 20 -26.23 5.59 -6.67
CA PRO A 20 -26.00 5.87 -5.25
C PRO A 20 -24.84 5.06 -4.65
N GLU A 21 -24.71 3.78 -5.03
CA GLU A 21 -23.65 2.87 -4.55
C GLU A 21 -22.27 3.28 -5.07
N VAL A 22 -22.20 3.86 -6.28
CA VAL A 22 -20.96 4.37 -6.87
C VAL A 22 -20.49 5.64 -6.15
N MET A 23 -21.43 6.51 -5.75
CA MET A 23 -21.11 7.76 -5.04
C MET A 23 -20.77 7.53 -3.56
N GLU A 24 -21.38 6.53 -2.92
CA GLU A 24 -21.04 6.11 -1.56
C GLU A 24 -19.63 5.47 -1.51
N ARG A 25 -19.23 4.74 -2.56
CA ARG A 25 -17.85 4.26 -2.75
C ARG A 25 -16.83 5.38 -3.02
N ALA A 26 -17.29 6.57 -3.44
CA ALA A 26 -16.44 7.72 -3.73
C ALA A 26 -16.29 8.69 -2.54
N GLY A 27 -16.95 8.45 -1.40
CA GLY A 27 -16.72 9.19 -0.15
C GLY A 27 -17.37 10.58 -0.04
N HIS A 28 -18.37 10.90 -0.87
CA HIS A 28 -19.16 12.13 -0.72
C HIS A 28 -20.38 11.87 0.18
N GLY A 29 -20.46 12.60 1.30
CA GLY A 29 -21.52 12.44 2.31
C GLY A 29 -22.95 12.71 1.80
N THR A 30 -23.91 12.43 2.67
CA THR A 30 -25.39 12.35 2.52
C THR A 30 -26.08 13.37 1.59
N HIS A 31 -25.49 14.52 1.27
CA HIS A 31 -26.09 15.55 0.40
C HIS A 31 -26.35 15.12 -1.06
N CYS A 32 -25.52 14.25 -1.65
CA CYS A 32 -25.72 13.83 -3.06
C CYS A 32 -26.84 12.79 -3.22
N ALA A 33 -27.07 11.96 -2.20
CA ALA A 33 -28.17 10.99 -2.19
C ALA A 33 -29.54 11.66 -2.08
N ASP A 34 -29.61 12.78 -1.36
CA ASP A 34 -30.82 13.59 -1.20
C ASP A 34 -31.20 14.31 -2.51
N VAL A 35 -30.20 14.85 -3.24
CA VAL A 35 -30.40 15.46 -4.57
C VAL A 35 -30.90 14.42 -5.59
N TRP A 36 -30.35 13.21 -5.56
CA TRP A 36 -30.80 12.11 -6.44
C TRP A 36 -32.24 11.67 -6.12
N SER A 37 -32.58 11.58 -4.84
CA SER A 37 -33.94 11.22 -4.40
C SER A 37 -34.99 12.26 -4.81
N ALA A 38 -34.62 13.54 -4.88
CA ALA A 38 -35.48 14.62 -5.37
C ALA A 38 -35.69 14.61 -6.89
N LEU A 39 -34.71 14.13 -7.66
CA LEU A 39 -34.74 14.12 -9.14
C LEU A 39 -35.39 12.86 -9.74
N ARG A 40 -35.35 11.73 -9.02
CA ARG A 40 -35.85 10.42 -9.47
C ARG A 40 -37.30 10.40 -10.02
N PRO A 41 -38.27 11.17 -9.49
CA PRO A 41 -39.65 11.13 -9.98
C PRO A 41 -39.86 11.79 -11.35
N GLN A 42 -38.97 12.68 -11.79
CA GLN A 42 -39.18 13.48 -13.00
C GLN A 42 -38.76 12.77 -14.30
N TRP A 43 -38.20 11.55 -14.19
CA TRP A 43 -37.57 10.81 -15.29
C TRP A 43 -38.31 9.51 -15.70
N ARG A 44 -39.58 9.34 -15.33
CA ARG A 44 -40.37 8.20 -15.81
C ARG A 44 -40.90 8.43 -17.23
N VAL A 45 -40.42 7.64 -18.17
CA VAL A 45 -41.11 7.36 -19.45
C VAL A 45 -42.18 6.28 -19.21
N PRO A 46 -43.40 6.36 -19.80
CA PRO A 46 -44.49 5.43 -19.51
C PRO A 46 -44.20 3.98 -19.96
N ASN A 47 -44.63 3.02 -19.13
CA ASN A 47 -44.49 1.56 -19.30
C ASN A 47 -45.32 1.03 -20.50
N PRO A 48 -44.75 0.21 -21.41
CA PRO A 48 -45.47 -0.36 -22.55
C PRO A 48 -46.17 -1.68 -22.18
N SER A 49 -47.33 -1.61 -21.54
CA SER A 49 -48.22 -2.78 -21.39
C SER A 49 -49.69 -2.41 -21.25
N HIS A 50 -50.22 -1.57 -22.14
CA HIS A 50 -51.66 -1.47 -22.39
C HIS A 50 -51.92 -1.27 -23.90
N LYS A 51 -52.83 -2.09 -24.45
CA LYS A 51 -53.33 -2.00 -25.84
C LYS A 51 -54.29 -0.81 -25.96
N GLU A 52 -53.94 0.22 -26.72
CA GLU A 52 -54.90 1.10 -27.41
C GLU A 52 -54.37 1.52 -28.80
N ALA A 53 -55.31 1.80 -29.70
CA ALA A 53 -55.16 1.97 -31.16
C ALA A 53 -54.50 3.33 -31.56
N PRO A 54 -54.12 3.53 -32.85
CA PRO A 54 -53.00 4.39 -33.21
C PRO A 54 -53.37 5.87 -33.33
N MET A 55 -52.50 6.75 -32.84
CA MET A 55 -52.44 8.14 -33.26
C MET A 55 -51.08 8.46 -33.91
N SER A 56 -51.18 9.21 -35.00
CA SER A 56 -50.19 9.50 -36.03
C SER A 56 -48.86 10.07 -35.52
N VAL A 57 -47.77 9.57 -36.11
CA VAL A 57 -46.43 10.17 -36.08
C VAL A 57 -46.49 11.57 -36.71
N ARG A 58 -46.22 12.61 -35.91
CA ARG A 58 -45.71 13.89 -36.40
C ARG A 58 -44.26 14.02 -35.97
N SER A 59 -43.41 14.40 -36.93
CA SER A 59 -41.97 14.54 -36.79
C SER A 59 -41.58 15.44 -35.63
N VAL A 60 -40.66 14.99 -34.78
CA VAL A 60 -39.93 15.85 -33.86
C VAL A 60 -38.52 15.99 -34.42
N GLY A 61 -38.19 17.22 -34.79
CA GLY A 61 -36.85 17.60 -35.22
C GLY A 61 -35.86 17.62 -34.07
N ASN A 62 -34.58 17.55 -34.44
CA ASN A 62 -33.41 17.77 -33.58
C ASN A 62 -33.63 18.86 -32.53
N ASN A 63 -33.46 18.53 -31.26
CA ASN A 63 -33.17 19.50 -30.19
C ASN A 63 -32.18 18.90 -29.19
N ASN A 64 -30.89 19.09 -29.45
CA ASN A 64 -29.85 19.16 -28.42
C ASN A 64 -29.96 20.52 -27.73
N ALA A 65 -30.84 20.65 -26.74
CA ALA A 65 -30.91 21.84 -25.88
C ALA A 65 -31.68 21.51 -24.60
N ALA A 66 -31.06 20.76 -23.69
CA ALA A 66 -31.62 20.49 -22.37
C ALA A 66 -30.65 20.63 -21.16
N PRO A 67 -29.38 21.08 -21.28
CA PRO A 67 -28.60 21.43 -20.09
C PRO A 67 -28.28 22.93 -19.94
N LEU A 68 -28.63 23.81 -20.88
CA LEU A 68 -28.22 25.23 -20.83
C LEU A 68 -29.19 26.20 -20.15
N SER A 69 -30.49 25.90 -20.07
CA SER A 69 -31.48 26.79 -19.46
C SER A 69 -31.48 26.75 -17.92
N PHE A 70 -31.01 25.65 -17.32
CA PHE A 70 -30.97 25.47 -15.86
C PHE A 70 -29.75 26.14 -15.21
N VAL A 71 -28.61 26.16 -15.91
CA VAL A 71 -27.39 26.83 -15.45
C VAL A 71 -27.58 28.36 -15.38
N GLN A 72 -28.42 28.94 -16.24
CA GLN A 72 -28.71 30.37 -16.22
C GLN A 72 -29.62 30.83 -15.07
N GLU A 73 -30.41 29.94 -14.44
CA GLU A 73 -31.22 30.32 -13.27
C GLU A 73 -30.43 30.32 -11.96
N ILE A 74 -29.41 29.46 -11.83
CA ILE A 74 -28.54 29.44 -10.64
C ILE A 74 -27.67 30.70 -10.56
N THR A 75 -27.23 31.24 -11.71
CA THR A 75 -26.45 32.50 -11.74
C THR A 75 -27.29 33.73 -11.39
N LYS A 76 -28.61 33.69 -11.51
CA LYS A 76 -29.49 34.82 -11.13
C LYS A 76 -29.74 34.93 -9.62
N ALA A 77 -29.45 33.89 -8.83
CA ALA A 77 -29.62 33.92 -7.38
C ALA A 77 -28.44 34.56 -6.63
N THR A 78 -27.32 34.83 -7.31
CA THR A 78 -26.08 35.38 -6.71
C THR A 78 -25.86 36.87 -6.94
N GLU A 79 -26.78 37.57 -7.61
CA GLU A 79 -26.71 39.02 -7.81
C GLU A 79 -27.86 39.73 -7.08
N THR A 80 -27.70 39.99 -5.79
CA THR A 80 -28.44 41.08 -5.11
C THR A 80 -27.57 41.67 -4.00
N PRO A 81 -27.16 42.96 -4.06
CA PRO A 81 -26.32 43.55 -3.02
C PRO A 81 -27.12 43.85 -1.76
N ALA A 82 -26.55 43.51 -0.61
CA ALA A 82 -27.05 43.90 0.70
C ALA A 82 -27.07 45.44 0.85
N THR A 83 -28.23 46.00 1.23
CA THR A 83 -28.29 47.35 1.82
C THR A 83 -29.25 47.40 3.02
N SER A 84 -28.75 48.03 4.10
CA SER A 84 -29.43 48.60 5.29
C SER A 84 -29.98 47.69 6.42
N GLY A 85 -29.26 47.71 7.56
CA GLY A 85 -29.72 48.26 8.87
C GLY A 85 -30.81 47.54 9.71
N PRO A 86 -30.68 47.46 11.06
CA PRO A 86 -31.52 46.61 11.90
C PRO A 86 -32.82 47.30 12.36
N SER A 87 -33.91 46.54 12.50
CA SER A 87 -35.04 46.93 13.33
C SER A 87 -35.67 45.71 14.02
N ALA A 88 -35.87 45.85 15.33
CA ALA A 88 -36.51 44.87 16.20
C ALA A 88 -38.04 44.85 16.01
N ALA A 89 -38.64 43.66 16.01
CA ALA A 89 -40.05 43.49 16.36
C ALA A 89 -40.33 42.07 16.87
N THR A 90 -40.82 42.02 18.11
CA THR A 90 -41.46 40.92 18.82
C THR A 90 -42.79 40.49 18.19
N GLY A 91 -43.10 39.19 18.20
CA GLY A 91 -44.48 38.70 17.99
C GLY A 91 -44.54 37.23 17.56
N GLY A 92 -45.02 36.37 18.46
CA GLY A 92 -44.96 34.92 18.30
C GLY A 92 -45.98 34.28 17.37
N ALA A 93 -45.67 33.05 16.96
CA ALA A 93 -46.64 32.02 16.60
C ALA A 93 -46.08 30.65 17.03
N ARG A 94 -46.95 29.85 17.64
CA ARG A 94 -46.70 28.56 18.28
C ARG A 94 -46.51 27.43 17.27
N ALA A 95 -45.52 26.59 17.57
CA ALA A 95 -45.47 25.12 17.50
C ALA A 95 -45.94 24.38 16.23
N LEU A 96 -44.96 23.84 15.49
CA LEU A 96 -44.95 22.43 15.14
C LEU A 96 -43.65 21.83 15.68
N GLN A 97 -43.79 20.98 16.68
CA GLN A 97 -42.72 20.25 17.34
C GLN A 97 -42.58 18.91 16.61
N GLU A 98 -41.65 18.83 15.67
CA GLU A 98 -41.12 17.55 15.21
C GLU A 98 -39.77 17.33 15.90
N SER A 99 -39.68 16.24 16.66
CA SER A 99 -38.52 15.81 17.42
C SER A 99 -37.34 15.55 16.49
N ASN A 100 -36.25 16.31 16.65
CA ASN A 100 -34.95 16.01 16.06
C ASN A 100 -34.25 14.92 16.91
N PRO A 101 -33.99 13.71 16.38
CA PRO A 101 -33.40 12.61 17.15
C PRO A 101 -31.87 12.70 17.35
N TYR A 102 -31.22 13.84 17.05
CA TYR A 102 -29.75 13.98 17.20
C TYR A 102 -29.30 14.94 18.32
N GLN A 103 -30.21 15.34 19.21
CA GLN A 103 -29.91 16.33 20.25
C GLN A 103 -29.12 15.79 21.48
N SER A 104 -28.53 14.58 21.41
CA SER A 104 -27.74 14.00 22.51
C SER A 104 -26.30 13.60 22.15
N MET A 105 -25.72 14.10 21.05
CA MET A 105 -24.32 13.79 20.68
C MET A 105 -23.31 14.92 20.92
N PHE A 106 -23.71 16.03 21.51
CA PHE A 106 -22.79 17.09 21.91
C PHE A 106 -22.99 17.41 23.39
N GLY A 107 -22.07 16.91 24.22
CA GLY A 107 -21.92 17.35 25.59
C GLY A 107 -21.65 18.85 25.61
N GLN A 108 -22.36 19.55 26.49
CA GLN A 108 -22.04 20.92 26.83
C GLN A 108 -20.66 20.95 27.47
N ASP A 109 -19.70 21.56 26.81
CA ASP A 109 -18.60 22.24 27.48
C ASP A 109 -18.45 23.64 26.89
N SER A 110 -18.44 24.59 27.81
CA SER A 110 -18.39 26.04 27.67
C SER A 110 -17.23 26.52 26.79
N PHE A 111 -17.57 27.20 25.69
CA PHE A 111 -16.66 28.12 25.01
C PHE A 111 -16.97 29.55 25.48
N GLU A 112 -16.11 30.08 26.35
CA GLU A 112 -16.00 31.52 26.54
C GLU A 112 -15.42 32.14 25.26
N SER A 113 -16.10 33.17 24.77
CA SER A 113 -15.80 33.87 23.53
C SER A 113 -14.66 34.86 23.69
N SER A 114 -13.67 34.81 22.82
CA SER A 114 -12.90 36.00 22.44
C SER A 114 -12.47 35.98 20.97
N GLY A 115 -13.17 36.76 20.14
CA GLY A 115 -12.55 37.56 19.08
C GLY A 115 -12.28 36.91 17.71
N THR A 116 -12.94 37.48 16.69
CA THR A 116 -12.58 37.52 15.25
C THR A 116 -12.70 36.24 14.42
N GLY A 117 -13.92 35.95 13.93
CA GLY A 117 -14.20 34.87 12.96
C GLY A 117 -15.04 35.32 11.76
N GLY A 118 -14.82 36.54 11.24
CA GLY A 118 -15.64 37.13 10.17
C GLY A 118 -15.15 36.94 8.74
N MET A 119 -14.04 36.21 8.49
CA MET A 119 -13.43 36.11 7.15
C MET A 119 -13.22 34.69 6.59
N GLU A 120 -13.55 33.62 7.32
CA GLU A 120 -13.36 32.24 6.82
C GLU A 120 -14.55 31.69 6.01
N ALA A 121 -15.75 32.28 6.15
CA ALA A 121 -16.93 31.80 5.43
C ALA A 121 -16.96 32.16 3.93
N ILE A 122 -16.12 33.11 3.48
CA ILE A 122 -16.10 33.55 2.08
C ILE A 122 -15.16 32.68 1.23
N GLY A 123 -14.11 32.08 1.84
CA GLY A 123 -13.18 31.18 1.14
C GLY A 123 -13.80 29.84 0.74
N GLY A 124 -14.70 29.29 1.56
CA GLY A 124 -15.37 28.01 1.28
C GLY A 124 -16.34 28.04 0.09
N LEU A 125 -16.89 29.21 -0.26
CA LEU A 125 -17.80 29.37 -1.39
C LEU A 125 -17.05 29.52 -2.74
N GLN A 126 -15.85 30.10 -2.73
CA GLN A 126 -14.99 30.15 -3.92
C GLN A 126 -14.45 28.76 -4.28
N ASP A 127 -14.12 27.94 -3.28
CA ASP A 127 -13.60 26.58 -3.48
C ASP A 127 -14.67 25.65 -4.11
N LEU A 128 -15.93 25.80 -3.71
CA LEU A 128 -17.04 25.03 -4.29
C LEU A 128 -17.28 25.38 -5.78
N ALA A 129 -17.19 26.65 -6.16
CA ALA A 129 -17.35 27.08 -7.56
C ALA A 129 -16.23 26.56 -8.46
N THR A 130 -15.00 26.49 -7.94
CA THR A 130 -13.86 25.89 -8.64
C THR A 130 -14.04 24.37 -8.81
N GLN A 131 -14.48 23.67 -7.76
CA GLN A 131 -14.74 22.22 -7.81
C GLN A 131 -15.86 21.87 -8.79
N VAL A 132 -16.93 22.67 -8.85
CA VAL A 132 -18.02 22.48 -9.82
C VAL A 132 -17.53 22.72 -11.25
N THR A 133 -16.67 23.72 -11.47
CA THR A 133 -16.10 24.00 -12.80
C THR A 133 -15.21 22.85 -13.28
N GLN A 134 -14.35 22.32 -12.42
CA GLN A 134 -13.48 21.18 -12.73
C GLN A 134 -14.28 19.91 -13.03
N LEU A 135 -15.40 19.70 -12.33
CA LEU A 135 -16.29 18.57 -12.57
C LEU A 135 -17.00 18.67 -13.94
N VAL A 136 -17.41 19.87 -14.34
CA VAL A 136 -18.01 20.13 -15.66
C VAL A 136 -17.00 19.91 -16.79
N ASP A 137 -15.74 20.32 -16.61
CA ASP A 137 -14.68 20.08 -17.59
C ASP A 137 -14.37 18.58 -17.74
N ALA A 138 -14.30 17.84 -16.63
CA ALA A 138 -14.08 16.40 -16.65
C ALA A 138 -15.23 15.65 -17.36
N MET A 139 -16.48 16.04 -17.10
CA MET A 139 -17.65 15.47 -17.79
C MET A 139 -17.67 15.81 -19.29
N THR A 140 -17.21 16.99 -19.67
CA THR A 140 -17.11 17.42 -21.08
C THR A 140 -16.03 16.62 -21.83
N GLN A 141 -14.87 16.41 -21.21
CA GLN A 141 -13.79 15.58 -21.78
C GLN A 141 -14.21 14.12 -21.93
N LEU A 142 -14.92 13.57 -20.95
CA LEU A 142 -15.45 12.21 -21.00
C LEU A 142 -16.52 12.07 -22.09
N THR A 143 -17.37 13.09 -22.28
CA THR A 143 -18.37 13.13 -23.35
C THR A 143 -17.70 13.11 -24.72
N ASN A 144 -16.65 13.92 -24.93
CA ASN A 144 -15.90 13.96 -26.18
C ASN A 144 -15.20 12.63 -26.50
N LEU A 145 -14.68 11.94 -25.49
CA LEU A 145 -14.04 10.63 -25.63
C LEU A 145 -15.05 9.53 -25.99
N LEU A 146 -16.27 9.60 -25.44
CA LEU A 146 -17.32 8.62 -25.66
C LEU A 146 -18.14 8.87 -26.94
N SER A 147 -18.11 10.08 -27.50
CA SER A 147 -18.85 10.44 -28.72
C SER A 147 -18.16 10.07 -30.04
N GLY A 148 -16.98 9.45 -30.02
CA GLY A 148 -16.36 8.83 -31.20
C GLY A 148 -16.27 9.74 -32.43
N GLY A 149 -15.32 10.68 -32.43
CA GLY A 149 -14.98 11.49 -33.60
C GLY A 149 -13.68 11.01 -34.24
N GLU A 150 -13.78 10.43 -35.44
CA GLU A 150 -12.66 10.23 -36.36
C GLU A 150 -12.01 11.58 -36.73
N GLY A 151 -10.67 11.63 -36.75
CA GLY A 151 -9.94 12.64 -37.51
C GLY A 151 -8.60 13.11 -36.93
N GLY A 152 -7.50 12.76 -37.61
CA GLY A 152 -6.37 13.69 -37.77
C GLY A 152 -5.09 13.39 -37.00
N VAL A 153 -4.22 12.59 -37.62
CA VAL A 153 -2.76 12.54 -37.40
C VAL A 153 -2.16 13.95 -37.50
N GLY A 154 -1.23 14.31 -36.59
CA GLY A 154 -0.46 15.54 -36.71
C GLY A 154 0.62 15.75 -35.65
N GLY A 155 1.87 15.40 -35.99
CA GLY A 155 3.04 16.20 -35.64
C GLY A 155 3.76 15.91 -34.32
N VAL A 156 4.71 14.97 -34.36
CA VAL A 156 5.89 15.00 -33.47
C VAL A 156 6.93 15.92 -34.12
N PRO A 157 7.52 16.91 -33.43
CA PRO A 157 8.69 17.60 -33.94
C PRO A 157 9.96 16.85 -33.51
N GLU A 158 10.68 16.35 -34.51
CA GLU A 158 12.08 15.94 -34.45
C GLU A 158 12.97 17.13 -34.87
N LEU A 159 13.94 17.52 -34.03
CA LEU A 159 15.11 18.35 -34.33
C LEU A 159 16.13 18.04 -33.20
N GLY A 160 17.39 17.69 -33.39
CA GLY A 160 18.29 17.58 -34.53
C GLY A 160 19.69 17.37 -33.93
N GLY A 161 20.48 16.46 -34.50
CA GLY A 161 21.79 16.09 -33.96
C GLY A 161 22.87 17.16 -34.14
N ALA A 162 23.88 17.11 -33.26
CA ALA A 162 25.22 17.57 -33.57
C ALA A 162 26.27 16.73 -32.81
N THR A 163 27.27 16.36 -33.56
CA THR A 163 28.40 15.46 -33.32
C THR A 163 29.50 16.06 -32.44
N GLY A 164 30.27 15.19 -31.75
CA GLY A 164 31.72 15.39 -31.62
C GLY A 164 32.35 15.04 -30.26
N GLY A 165 33.30 14.10 -30.28
CA GLY A 165 34.48 14.15 -29.40
C GLY A 165 34.61 13.07 -28.33
N ALA A 166 35.19 11.92 -28.68
CA ALA A 166 36.00 11.13 -27.75
C ALA A 166 37.39 11.76 -27.59
N PRO A 167 38.13 11.49 -26.50
CA PRO A 167 39.17 10.46 -26.66
C PRO A 167 39.38 9.51 -25.46
N ALA A 168 39.58 8.24 -25.83
CA ALA A 168 40.62 7.28 -25.46
C ALA A 168 41.30 7.26 -24.07
N ALA A 169 41.21 6.06 -23.48
CA ALA A 169 42.31 5.16 -23.10
C ALA A 169 42.73 5.03 -21.62
N ALA A 170 42.94 3.76 -21.28
CA ALA A 170 43.08 3.14 -19.97
C ALA A 170 44.54 2.91 -19.56
N GLY A 171 44.73 2.65 -18.25
CA GLY A 171 45.92 2.05 -17.64
C GLY A 171 45.58 1.51 -16.24
N PRO A 172 46.24 0.45 -15.76
CA PRO A 172 45.57 -0.68 -15.09
C PRO A 172 45.60 -0.63 -13.56
N GLN A 173 44.55 -1.14 -12.91
CA GLN A 173 44.55 -1.44 -11.48
C GLN A 173 44.63 -2.95 -11.24
N ALA A 174 45.54 -3.32 -10.35
CA ALA A 174 46.02 -4.67 -10.05
C ALA A 174 44.95 -5.62 -9.50
N SER A 175 45.10 -6.90 -9.85
CA SER A 175 44.33 -8.03 -9.35
C SER A 175 44.64 -8.34 -7.88
N ALA A 176 43.60 -8.44 -7.05
CA ALA A 176 43.62 -9.22 -5.82
C ALA A 176 42.59 -10.35 -5.96
N GLY A 177 43.03 -11.57 -5.68
CA GLY A 177 42.32 -12.81 -5.98
C GLY A 177 40.97 -12.95 -5.29
N SER A 178 39.97 -13.32 -6.09
CA SER A 178 38.67 -13.80 -5.63
C SER A 178 38.81 -15.23 -5.11
N THR A 179 38.70 -15.42 -3.79
CA THR A 179 38.28 -16.70 -3.22
C THR A 179 36.77 -16.81 -3.41
N SER A 180 36.35 -17.74 -4.27
CA SER A 180 34.95 -18.00 -4.59
C SER A 180 34.19 -18.48 -3.36
N SER A 181 33.36 -17.61 -2.79
CA SER A 181 32.23 -17.99 -1.95
C SER A 181 31.16 -18.63 -2.85
N PRO A 182 30.46 -19.71 -2.43
CA PRO A 182 29.36 -20.28 -3.20
C PRO A 182 28.33 -19.17 -3.47
N GLY A 183 28.12 -18.88 -4.75
CA GLY A 183 27.37 -17.72 -5.19
C GLY A 183 25.94 -17.71 -4.64
N ALA A 184 25.46 -16.50 -4.39
CA ALA A 184 24.03 -16.18 -4.41
C ALA A 184 23.44 -16.69 -5.73
N GLY A 185 22.97 -17.94 -5.71
CA GLY A 185 22.30 -18.56 -6.84
C GLY A 185 21.04 -17.76 -7.14
N ALA A 186 20.84 -17.42 -8.40
CA ALA A 186 19.64 -16.75 -8.88
C ALA A 186 18.40 -17.43 -8.29
N ALA A 187 17.71 -16.75 -7.37
CA ALA A 187 16.47 -17.24 -6.82
C ALA A 187 15.49 -17.41 -7.99
N GLY A 188 15.16 -18.67 -8.31
CA GLY A 188 14.19 -18.97 -9.37
C GLY A 188 12.86 -18.26 -9.10
N LYS A 189 12.09 -18.01 -10.16
CA LYS A 189 10.76 -17.40 -10.01
C LYS A 189 9.90 -18.24 -9.06
N LYS A 190 9.06 -17.58 -8.25
CA LYS A 190 8.09 -18.28 -7.39
C LYS A 190 7.23 -19.22 -8.23
N GLY A 191 7.05 -20.45 -7.77
CA GLY A 191 6.26 -21.46 -8.47
C GLY A 191 6.51 -22.89 -8.00
N GLU A 192 5.80 -23.82 -8.64
CA GLU A 192 5.97 -25.25 -8.37
C GLU A 192 7.35 -25.72 -8.83
N VAL A 193 8.11 -26.29 -7.90
CA VAL A 193 9.46 -26.83 -8.18
C VAL A 193 9.60 -28.20 -7.54
N GLY A 194 10.23 -29.14 -8.25
CA GLY A 194 10.64 -30.39 -7.62
C GLY A 194 11.68 -30.15 -6.51
N PRO A 195 11.96 -31.16 -5.67
CA PRO A 195 13.05 -31.08 -4.70
C PRO A 195 14.36 -30.69 -5.41
N PRO A 196 15.11 -29.68 -4.94
CA PRO A 196 16.43 -29.37 -5.46
C PRO A 196 17.34 -30.60 -5.41
N PRO A 197 18.22 -30.82 -6.42
CA PRO A 197 19.16 -31.93 -6.39
C PRO A 197 20.00 -31.94 -5.10
N GLY A 198 20.05 -33.10 -4.44
CA GLY A 198 20.81 -33.26 -3.19
C GLY A 198 20.17 -32.64 -1.95
N SER A 199 18.96 -32.08 -2.06
CA SER A 199 18.21 -31.62 -0.90
C SER A 199 17.79 -32.77 0.01
N ILE A 200 17.68 -32.48 1.31
CA ILE A 200 17.02 -33.37 2.27
C ILE A 200 15.52 -33.06 2.29
N ASN A 201 14.69 -34.08 2.50
CA ASN A 201 13.24 -33.92 2.58
C ASN A 201 12.81 -33.78 4.04
N ALA A 202 12.07 -32.73 4.36
CA ALA A 202 11.56 -32.51 5.72
C ALA A 202 10.73 -33.70 6.26
N LYS A 203 10.04 -34.45 5.39
CA LYS A 203 9.25 -35.62 5.79
C LYS A 203 10.07 -36.75 6.41
N ASP A 204 11.36 -36.84 6.08
CA ASP A 204 12.27 -37.83 6.66
C ASP A 204 12.54 -37.57 8.16
N TYR A 205 12.18 -36.38 8.65
CA TYR A 205 12.35 -35.93 10.03
C TYR A 205 11.03 -35.90 10.82
N GLY A 206 9.97 -36.49 10.27
CA GLY A 206 8.66 -36.60 10.92
C GLY A 206 7.72 -35.41 10.71
N VAL A 207 8.04 -34.52 9.76
CA VAL A 207 7.17 -33.39 9.39
C VAL A 207 5.95 -33.90 8.63
N VAL A 208 4.75 -33.49 9.05
CA VAL A 208 3.47 -33.97 8.53
C VAL A 208 2.90 -33.02 7.49
N GLY A 209 2.70 -31.74 7.82
CA GLY A 209 2.19 -30.73 6.89
C GLY A 209 0.71 -30.84 6.54
N ASP A 210 -0.12 -31.33 7.48
CA ASP A 210 -1.58 -31.54 7.29
C ASP A 210 -2.46 -30.36 7.73
N GLY A 211 -1.85 -29.26 8.19
CA GLY A 211 -2.53 -28.09 8.73
C GLY A 211 -3.17 -28.28 10.10
N LYS A 212 -2.93 -29.41 10.76
CA LYS A 212 -3.49 -29.76 12.08
C LYS A 212 -2.40 -30.10 13.09
N THR A 213 -1.46 -30.94 12.69
CA THR A 213 -0.32 -31.37 13.49
C THR A 213 0.59 -30.17 13.75
N ASP A 214 1.01 -29.99 15.01
CA ASP A 214 2.08 -29.05 15.33
C ASP A 214 3.42 -29.66 14.92
N ASP A 215 3.94 -29.18 13.79
CA ASP A 215 5.17 -29.62 13.17
C ASP A 215 6.42 -28.97 13.80
N GLN A 216 6.28 -28.09 14.81
CA GLN A 216 7.38 -27.33 15.42
C GLN A 216 8.65 -28.17 15.67
N ALA A 217 8.51 -29.27 16.43
CA ALA A 217 9.67 -30.08 16.81
C ALA A 217 10.27 -30.86 15.63
N ALA A 218 9.44 -31.27 14.66
CA ALA A 218 9.89 -32.00 13.48
C ALA A 218 10.56 -31.08 12.46
N LEU A 219 10.03 -29.87 12.27
CA LEU A 219 10.62 -28.83 11.42
C LEU A 219 11.98 -28.42 11.97
N GLN A 220 12.10 -28.18 13.27
CA GLN A 220 13.39 -27.81 13.86
C GLN A 220 14.44 -28.91 13.63
N LYS A 221 14.08 -30.19 13.80
CA LYS A 221 14.98 -31.31 13.48
C LYS A 221 15.42 -31.31 12.01
N ALA A 222 14.51 -31.00 11.08
CA ALA A 222 14.85 -30.91 9.67
C ALA A 222 15.81 -29.73 9.38
N PHE A 223 15.62 -28.60 10.07
CA PHE A 223 16.47 -27.40 9.93
C PHE A 223 17.87 -27.68 10.47
N ASP A 224 17.96 -28.31 11.64
CA ASP A 224 19.21 -28.73 12.26
C ASP A 224 19.97 -29.71 11.35
N ALA A 225 19.26 -30.66 10.72
CA ALA A 225 19.85 -31.61 9.79
C ALA A 225 20.35 -30.96 8.50
N ALA A 226 19.66 -29.93 8.00
CA ALA A 226 20.09 -29.16 6.83
C ALA A 226 21.45 -28.51 7.10
N LYS A 227 21.61 -27.87 8.26
CA LYS A 227 22.87 -27.30 8.72
C LYS A 227 23.93 -28.39 8.91
N ALA A 228 23.63 -29.46 9.64
CA ALA A 228 24.59 -30.53 9.92
C ALA A 228 25.12 -31.22 8.65
N THR A 229 24.30 -31.31 7.60
CA THR A 229 24.68 -31.95 6.33
C THR A 229 25.22 -30.99 5.28
N GLY A 230 25.07 -29.67 5.48
CA GLY A 230 25.39 -28.66 4.47
C GLY A 230 24.52 -28.76 3.21
N LYS A 231 23.34 -29.39 3.31
CA LYS A 231 22.44 -29.61 2.18
C LYS A 231 21.22 -28.69 2.28
N PRO A 232 20.65 -28.24 1.14
CA PRO A 232 19.37 -27.55 1.14
C PRO A 232 18.27 -28.43 1.73
N LEU A 233 17.36 -27.81 2.47
CA LEU A 233 16.11 -28.43 2.92
C LEU A 233 15.00 -28.11 1.93
N TYR A 234 14.35 -29.15 1.44
CA TYR A 234 13.12 -29.01 0.66
C TYR A 234 11.90 -29.28 1.54
N LEU A 235 10.97 -28.33 1.53
CA LEU A 235 9.67 -28.46 2.16
C LEU A 235 8.60 -28.51 1.06
N GLY A 236 8.02 -29.68 0.84
CA GLY A 236 7.04 -29.88 -0.23
C GLY A 236 5.71 -29.15 0.00
N PRO A 237 4.71 -29.38 -0.87
CA PRO A 237 3.34 -28.93 -0.62
C PRO A 237 2.80 -29.44 0.72
N GLY A 238 2.19 -28.54 1.48
CA GLY A 238 1.63 -28.81 2.80
C GLY A 238 1.38 -27.53 3.60
N THR A 239 0.60 -27.64 4.67
CA THR A 239 0.46 -26.59 5.68
C THR A 239 1.07 -27.10 6.97
N TYR A 240 2.15 -26.47 7.40
CA TYR A 240 2.99 -26.90 8.50
C TYR A 240 2.78 -25.96 9.67
N ASN A 241 1.99 -26.38 10.66
CA ASN A 241 1.77 -25.54 11.83
C ASN A 241 3.03 -25.53 12.68
N HIS A 242 3.37 -24.38 13.24
CA HIS A 242 4.44 -24.27 14.22
C HIS A 242 3.97 -23.37 15.36
N SER A 243 4.21 -23.80 16.60
CA SER A 243 3.75 -23.11 17.82
C SER A 243 4.79 -22.17 18.43
N GLY A 244 6.00 -22.11 17.85
CA GLY A 244 7.09 -21.26 18.31
C GLY A 244 8.07 -20.90 17.20
N VAL A 245 9.19 -20.30 17.60
CA VAL A 245 10.24 -19.87 16.67
C VAL A 245 10.94 -21.08 16.06
N LEU A 246 11.15 -21.05 14.74
CA LEU A 246 11.97 -22.03 14.02
C LEU A 246 13.28 -21.37 13.61
N THR A 247 14.43 -21.92 14.01
CA THR A 247 15.73 -21.33 13.72
C THR A 247 16.44 -22.09 12.59
N LEU A 248 16.75 -21.39 11.50
CA LEU A 248 17.51 -21.88 10.36
C LEU A 248 18.90 -21.22 10.33
N ASP A 249 19.91 -21.94 10.81
CA ASP A 249 21.28 -21.42 10.95
C ASP A 249 22.16 -21.77 9.74
N GLY A 250 22.46 -20.77 8.90
CA GLY A 250 23.36 -20.88 7.76
C GLY A 250 22.99 -21.98 6.75
N ALA A 251 21.71 -22.34 6.67
CA ALA A 251 21.18 -23.36 5.77
C ALA A 251 20.14 -22.76 4.82
N SER A 252 19.83 -23.49 3.74
CA SER A 252 18.84 -23.11 2.74
C SER A 252 17.53 -23.88 2.91
N LEU A 253 16.41 -23.17 2.91
CA LEU A 253 15.05 -23.71 2.90
C LEU A 253 14.35 -23.29 1.60
N VAL A 254 13.85 -24.27 0.85
CA VAL A 254 13.13 -24.06 -0.41
C VAL A 254 11.77 -24.74 -0.35
N GLY A 255 10.71 -24.01 -0.67
CA GLY A 255 9.36 -24.54 -0.78
C GLY A 255 8.90 -24.80 -2.21
N ASN A 256 7.59 -25.00 -2.36
CA ASN A 256 6.89 -25.25 -3.61
C ASN A 256 5.87 -24.14 -3.94
N GLY A 257 6.30 -22.88 -3.86
CA GLY A 257 5.42 -21.71 -3.98
C GLY A 257 4.39 -21.66 -2.85
N ASP A 258 3.21 -21.08 -3.09
CA ASP A 258 2.16 -20.96 -2.07
C ASP A 258 1.55 -22.30 -1.62
N LYS A 259 1.91 -23.40 -2.28
CA LYS A 259 1.51 -24.74 -1.82
C LYS A 259 2.25 -25.17 -0.57
N THR A 260 3.38 -24.54 -0.24
CA THR A 260 4.11 -24.74 1.01
C THR A 260 3.80 -23.59 1.94
N VAL A 261 3.10 -23.86 3.05
CA VAL A 261 2.67 -22.85 4.03
C VAL A 261 3.28 -23.17 5.39
N LEU A 262 4.14 -22.29 5.91
CA LEU A 262 4.53 -22.29 7.32
C LEU A 262 3.50 -21.45 8.09
N LYS A 263 2.73 -22.10 8.97
CA LYS A 263 1.61 -21.49 9.67
C LYS A 263 1.92 -21.29 11.16
N ALA A 264 2.15 -20.04 11.56
CA ALA A 264 2.36 -19.69 12.95
C ALA A 264 1.04 -19.80 13.72
N THR A 265 1.07 -20.54 14.83
CA THR A 265 -0.09 -20.69 15.73
C THR A 265 0.03 -19.90 17.03
N ASN A 266 1.22 -19.32 17.28
CA ASN A 266 1.47 -18.36 18.34
C ASN A 266 1.91 -17.01 17.72
N PRO A 267 1.12 -15.93 17.84
CA PRO A 267 1.45 -14.65 17.22
C PRO A 267 2.72 -14.00 17.77
N ASP A 268 3.10 -14.27 19.02
CA ASP A 268 4.31 -13.65 19.62
C ASP A 268 5.60 -14.43 19.33
N GLN A 269 5.49 -15.61 18.71
CA GLN A 269 6.60 -16.51 18.42
C GLN A 269 6.49 -17.12 17.02
N GLY A 270 5.97 -16.34 16.06
CA GLY A 270 5.71 -16.80 14.69
C GLY A 270 6.92 -16.76 13.75
N ALA A 271 8.10 -16.39 14.23
CA ALA A 271 9.27 -16.20 13.37
C ALA A 271 9.87 -17.49 12.82
N ILE A 272 10.15 -17.47 11.51
CA ILE A 272 11.23 -18.26 10.92
C ILE A 272 12.50 -17.42 11.00
N LYS A 273 13.40 -17.82 11.90
CA LYS A 273 14.59 -17.08 12.28
C LYS A 273 15.81 -17.53 11.50
N LEU A 274 16.33 -16.67 10.63
CA LEU A 274 17.56 -16.89 9.88
C LEU A 274 18.75 -16.35 10.69
N THR A 275 19.74 -17.20 10.95
CA THR A 275 20.97 -16.83 11.68
C THR A 275 22.22 -17.30 10.95
N GLY A 276 23.39 -16.79 11.35
CA GLY A 276 24.67 -17.22 10.80
C GLY A 276 24.89 -16.77 9.35
N ASP A 277 25.85 -17.40 8.68
CA ASP A 277 26.29 -16.99 7.35
C ASP A 277 25.50 -17.71 6.25
N GLY A 278 24.94 -16.95 5.31
CA GLY A 278 24.32 -17.47 4.09
C GLY A 278 22.97 -18.20 4.28
N ALA A 279 22.31 -18.03 5.42
CA ALA A 279 20.98 -18.60 5.64
C ALA A 279 19.98 -18.08 4.59
N SER A 280 19.15 -18.96 4.04
CA SER A 280 18.23 -18.59 2.96
C SER A 280 16.87 -19.26 3.08
N ILE A 281 15.81 -18.50 2.81
CA ILE A 281 14.44 -19.01 2.71
C ILE A 281 13.82 -18.53 1.40
N SER A 282 13.16 -19.43 0.68
CA SER A 282 12.54 -19.07 -0.59
C SER A 282 11.35 -19.90 -1.03
N ASN A 283 10.57 -19.32 -1.94
CA ASN A 283 9.53 -19.99 -2.72
C ASN A 283 8.46 -20.66 -1.85
N MET A 284 7.91 -19.92 -0.87
CA MET A 284 6.86 -20.43 0.01
C MET A 284 6.02 -19.31 0.63
N LYS A 285 5.00 -19.72 1.38
CA LYS A 285 4.12 -18.83 2.13
C LYS A 285 4.39 -18.93 3.64
N THR A 286 4.35 -17.79 4.33
CA THR A 286 4.12 -17.74 5.78
C THR A 286 2.72 -17.17 6.06
N GLU A 287 2.06 -17.71 7.08
CA GLU A 287 0.71 -17.31 7.50
C GLU A 287 0.60 -17.35 9.02
N PHE A 288 -0.10 -16.37 9.60
CA PHE A 288 -0.45 -16.40 11.02
C PHE A 288 -1.90 -16.89 11.16
N ALA A 289 -2.12 -17.89 12.01
CA ALA A 289 -3.47 -18.42 12.26
C ALA A 289 -4.40 -17.37 12.87
N SER A 290 -3.87 -16.53 13.77
CA SER A 290 -4.56 -15.37 14.32
C SER A 290 -3.53 -14.38 14.87
N ALA A 291 -3.71 -13.09 14.55
CA ALA A 291 -2.89 -12.00 15.08
C ALA A 291 -3.76 -10.73 15.20
N PRO A 292 -4.64 -10.63 16.21
CA PRO A 292 -5.59 -9.51 16.30
C PRO A 292 -4.91 -8.16 16.62
N SER A 293 -3.78 -8.20 17.31
CA SER A 293 -3.09 -7.04 17.84
C SER A 293 -1.62 -7.00 17.42
N ARG A 294 -1.05 -5.79 17.37
CA ARG A 294 0.39 -5.60 17.16
C ARG A 294 1.19 -6.16 18.34
N SER A 295 2.23 -6.92 18.04
CA SER A 295 3.26 -7.38 18.98
C SER A 295 4.52 -6.53 18.83
N SER A 296 5.20 -6.28 19.94
CA SER A 296 6.54 -5.64 19.98
C SER A 296 7.68 -6.66 20.06
N MET A 297 7.37 -7.96 20.09
CA MET A 297 8.39 -8.99 20.14
C MET A 297 9.08 -9.12 18.77
N PRO A 298 10.43 -9.15 18.70
CA PRO A 298 11.13 -9.44 17.45
C PRO A 298 10.73 -10.80 16.86
N ASP A 299 10.52 -11.79 17.74
CA ASP A 299 10.13 -13.16 17.37
C ASP A 299 8.65 -13.27 16.90
N ALA A 300 7.89 -12.17 16.93
CA ALA A 300 6.55 -12.07 16.34
C ALA A 300 6.56 -11.69 14.84
N ALA A 301 7.75 -11.44 14.27
CA ALA A 301 7.90 -11.23 12.84
C ALA A 301 7.62 -12.54 12.09
N ALA A 302 7.22 -12.51 10.82
CA ALA A 302 7.08 -13.75 10.06
C ALA A 302 8.44 -14.34 9.65
N VAL A 303 9.36 -13.48 9.23
CA VAL A 303 10.77 -13.84 8.98
C VAL A 303 11.66 -12.88 9.77
N LEU A 304 12.52 -13.43 10.63
CA LEU A 304 13.48 -12.67 11.42
C LEU A 304 14.89 -13.05 10.97
N VAL A 305 15.61 -12.13 10.34
CA VAL A 305 17.02 -12.25 10.02
C VAL A 305 17.80 -11.62 11.17
N GLN A 306 18.43 -12.44 12.01
CA GLN A 306 19.07 -11.96 13.24
C GLN A 306 20.52 -12.42 13.33
N ASN A 307 21.43 -11.47 13.57
CA ASN A 307 22.86 -11.74 13.69
C ASN A 307 23.39 -12.56 12.50
N ALA A 308 22.92 -12.26 11.29
CA ALA A 308 23.21 -13.02 10.09
C ALA A 308 24.04 -12.21 9.10
N SER A 309 24.87 -12.90 8.31
CA SER A 309 25.60 -12.30 7.20
C SER A 309 25.20 -12.95 5.88
N GLY A 310 25.00 -12.15 4.83
CA GLY A 310 24.69 -12.67 3.49
C GLY A 310 23.39 -13.48 3.40
N ALA A 311 22.44 -13.28 4.33
CA ALA A 311 21.18 -14.01 4.33
C ALA A 311 20.28 -13.63 3.14
N SER A 312 19.37 -14.51 2.72
CA SER A 312 18.39 -14.18 1.68
C SER A 312 16.96 -14.61 2.00
N VAL A 313 16.01 -13.72 1.70
CA VAL A 313 14.57 -13.94 1.82
C VAL A 313 13.96 -13.62 0.48
N SER A 314 13.47 -14.62 -0.26
CA SER A 314 13.03 -14.38 -1.64
C SER A 314 11.83 -15.18 -2.11
N ASN A 315 11.04 -14.59 -3.01
CA ASN A 315 9.89 -15.26 -3.64
C ASN A 315 8.87 -15.76 -2.60
N MET A 316 8.71 -15.00 -1.51
CA MET A 316 7.80 -15.35 -0.43
C MET A 316 6.45 -14.66 -0.58
N THR A 317 5.40 -15.29 -0.06
CA THR A 317 4.17 -14.61 0.34
C THR A 317 4.08 -14.60 1.85
N ILE A 318 4.05 -13.42 2.46
CA ILE A 318 4.10 -13.22 3.90
C ILE A 318 2.80 -12.57 4.32
N GLN A 319 1.97 -13.29 5.08
CA GLN A 319 0.59 -12.88 5.36
C GLN A 319 0.30 -12.79 6.86
N GLY A 320 -0.09 -11.60 7.32
CA GLY A 320 -0.75 -11.42 8.62
C GLY A 320 0.17 -11.45 9.84
N ALA A 321 1.46 -11.14 9.70
CA ALA A 321 2.40 -11.16 10.84
C ALA A 321 1.95 -10.25 11.99
N ALA A 322 2.11 -10.73 13.23
CA ALA A 322 1.74 -9.98 14.43
C ALA A 322 2.68 -8.79 14.71
N SER A 323 3.91 -8.82 14.21
CA SER A 323 4.77 -7.63 14.12
C SER A 323 5.17 -7.34 12.67
N ASN A 324 6.44 -7.50 12.32
CA ASN A 324 6.98 -7.22 10.99
C ASN A 324 6.75 -8.40 10.03
N GLY A 325 6.60 -8.12 8.73
CA GLY A 325 6.63 -9.18 7.73
C GLY A 325 8.04 -9.79 7.64
N VAL A 326 9.03 -8.95 7.36
CA VAL A 326 10.45 -9.29 7.44
C VAL A 326 11.15 -8.31 8.36
N ARG A 327 11.93 -8.82 9.32
CA ARG A 327 12.77 -7.99 10.21
C ARG A 327 14.23 -8.39 10.06
N LEU A 328 15.10 -7.42 9.82
CA LEU A 328 16.55 -7.56 9.90
C LEU A 328 17.00 -6.91 11.21
N ASP A 329 17.70 -7.69 12.04
CA ASP A 329 18.19 -7.27 13.35
C ASP A 329 19.68 -7.60 13.44
N ASN A 330 20.53 -6.56 13.49
CA ASN A 330 22.00 -6.69 13.47
C ASN A 330 22.50 -7.63 12.35
N SER A 331 22.03 -7.41 11.11
CA SER A 331 22.36 -8.27 9.97
C SER A 331 23.03 -7.50 8.83
N THR A 332 23.97 -8.13 8.14
CA THR A 332 24.82 -7.46 7.14
C THR A 332 24.83 -8.18 5.80
N GLY A 333 24.74 -7.43 4.71
CA GLY A 333 24.83 -7.99 3.35
C GLY A 333 23.65 -8.88 2.96
N ALA A 334 22.54 -8.83 3.69
CA ALA A 334 21.37 -9.63 3.39
C ALA A 334 20.60 -9.08 2.17
N THR A 335 19.91 -9.96 1.46
CA THR A 335 19.01 -9.62 0.34
C THR A 335 17.58 -10.04 0.64
N VAL A 336 16.67 -9.08 0.69
CA VAL A 336 15.21 -9.31 0.79
C VAL A 336 14.59 -8.93 -0.54
N SER A 337 14.15 -9.91 -1.34
CA SER A 337 13.68 -9.59 -2.69
C SER A 337 12.51 -10.41 -3.22
N ASN A 338 11.72 -9.81 -4.10
CA ASN A 338 10.65 -10.52 -4.81
C ASN A 338 9.58 -11.08 -3.85
N ASN A 339 9.36 -10.43 -2.70
CA ASN A 339 8.41 -10.87 -1.69
C ASN A 339 7.12 -10.04 -1.75
N LEU A 340 5.99 -10.70 -1.59
CA LEU A 340 4.71 -10.08 -1.31
C LEU A 340 4.45 -10.14 0.19
N VAL A 341 4.37 -8.99 0.86
CA VAL A 341 4.07 -8.86 2.29
C VAL A 341 2.70 -8.19 2.43
N VAL A 342 1.76 -8.83 3.12
CA VAL A 342 0.37 -8.35 3.22
C VAL A 342 -0.15 -8.39 4.64
N GLY A 343 -0.68 -7.25 5.11
CA GLY A 343 -1.48 -7.19 6.34
C GLY A 343 -0.71 -7.43 7.63
N THR A 344 0.54 -6.99 7.72
CA THR A 344 1.32 -7.01 8.97
C THR A 344 0.71 -6.08 10.01
N ASN A 345 0.81 -6.39 11.30
CA ASN A 345 0.30 -5.51 12.36
C ASN A 345 1.28 -4.38 12.74
N ALA A 346 2.55 -4.52 12.39
CA ALA A 346 3.55 -3.45 12.42
C ALA A 346 4.04 -3.16 10.99
N ASP A 347 5.31 -2.79 10.85
CA ASP A 347 5.93 -2.45 9.59
C ASP A 347 5.97 -3.64 8.63
N GLY A 348 5.99 -3.40 7.32
CA GLY A 348 6.10 -4.47 6.33
C GLY A 348 7.48 -5.14 6.37
N ILE A 349 8.52 -4.38 6.03
CA ILE A 349 9.92 -4.82 6.04
C ILE A 349 10.75 -3.80 6.83
N ALA A 350 11.38 -4.23 7.92
CA ALA A 350 12.11 -3.36 8.85
C ALA A 350 13.57 -3.78 9.04
N LEU A 351 14.48 -2.81 9.02
CA LEU A 351 15.90 -2.94 9.35
C LEU A 351 16.17 -2.22 10.66
N MET A 352 16.89 -2.90 11.57
CA MET A 352 17.09 -2.42 12.93
C MET A 352 18.44 -2.89 13.51
N ASN A 353 18.85 -2.20 14.59
CA ASN A 353 19.86 -2.63 15.55
C ASN A 353 21.24 -2.95 14.93
N GLY A 354 21.73 -2.12 14.01
CA GLY A 354 23.03 -2.23 13.37
C GLY A 354 23.02 -2.95 12.02
N SER A 355 21.83 -3.13 11.44
CA SER A 355 21.67 -3.71 10.12
C SER A 355 22.32 -2.82 9.07
N SER A 356 23.23 -3.38 8.27
CA SER A 356 24.06 -2.59 7.36
C SER A 356 24.37 -3.28 6.04
N SER A 357 24.56 -2.48 4.97
CA SER A 357 24.88 -3.00 3.63
C SER A 357 23.88 -4.03 3.10
N ASN A 358 22.62 -3.95 3.53
CA ASN A 358 21.55 -4.84 3.08
C ASN A 358 20.84 -4.29 1.84
N THR A 359 20.25 -5.18 1.05
CA THR A 359 19.46 -4.82 -0.13
C THR A 359 18.02 -5.33 0.00
N VAL A 360 17.07 -4.40 0.07
CA VAL A 360 15.63 -4.65 0.03
C VAL A 360 15.13 -4.23 -1.33
N LYS A 361 14.82 -5.18 -2.22
CA LYS A 361 14.48 -4.85 -3.61
C LYS A 361 13.32 -5.64 -4.20
N ASN A 362 12.57 -5.03 -5.11
CA ASN A 362 11.53 -5.74 -5.87
C ASN A 362 10.47 -6.40 -4.97
N ASN A 363 10.22 -5.84 -3.78
CA ASN A 363 9.18 -6.33 -2.88
C ASN A 363 7.91 -5.52 -3.06
N VAL A 364 6.78 -6.12 -2.72
CA VAL A 364 5.49 -5.44 -2.60
C VAL A 364 5.02 -5.57 -1.15
N VAL A 365 4.85 -4.45 -0.46
CA VAL A 365 4.21 -4.38 0.85
C VAL A 365 2.83 -3.74 0.69
N SER A 366 1.79 -4.44 1.11
CA SER A 366 0.41 -3.96 1.08
C SER A 366 -0.23 -4.05 2.46
N GLN A 367 -0.99 -3.02 2.84
CA GLN A 367 -1.79 -3.03 4.07
C GLN A 367 -0.96 -3.26 5.35
N ALA A 368 0.28 -2.76 5.39
CA ALA A 368 1.09 -2.77 6.60
C ALA A 368 0.37 -2.02 7.74
N GLY A 369 0.62 -2.41 8.98
CA GLY A 369 -0.01 -1.80 10.15
C GLY A 369 0.63 -0.47 10.55
N ASP A 370 1.86 -0.24 10.10
CA ASP A 370 2.67 0.95 10.31
C ASP A 370 3.46 1.25 9.02
N ASP A 371 4.73 1.68 9.11
CA ASP A 371 5.59 1.92 7.96
C ASP A 371 5.66 0.72 7.00
N SER A 372 5.49 0.91 5.68
CA SER A 372 5.62 -0.23 4.77
C SER A 372 7.07 -0.75 4.71
N TYR A 373 8.03 0.17 4.67
CA TYR A 373 9.46 -0.12 4.74
C TYR A 373 10.13 0.82 5.75
N SER A 374 10.98 0.27 6.61
CA SER A 374 11.69 1.07 7.60
C SER A 374 13.14 0.66 7.76
N ASP A 375 13.98 1.67 8.01
CA ASP A 375 15.35 1.55 8.51
C ASP A 375 15.43 2.42 9.76
N ASN A 376 15.28 1.79 10.93
CA ASN A 376 15.02 2.47 12.19
C ASN A 376 16.12 2.14 13.21
N SER A 377 16.93 3.16 13.52
CA SER A 377 17.90 3.10 14.62
C SER A 377 17.43 3.93 15.81
N TYR A 378 17.22 3.28 16.94
CA TYR A 378 16.81 3.92 18.20
C TYR A 378 18.01 4.23 19.10
N ASN A 379 17.92 5.25 19.95
CA ASN A 379 19.01 5.61 20.89
C ASN A 379 19.42 4.47 21.84
N GLY A 380 18.56 3.46 22.03
CA GLY A 380 18.86 2.25 22.81
C GLY A 380 19.46 1.09 22.01
N ASP A 381 19.61 1.21 20.69
CA ASP A 381 20.20 0.17 19.86
C ASP A 381 21.71 0.07 20.06
N ALA A 382 22.25 -1.13 19.89
CA ALA A 382 23.67 -1.38 20.10
C ALA A 382 24.53 -0.68 19.03
N LYS A 383 23.99 -0.52 17.83
CA LYS A 383 24.65 0.10 16.68
C LYS A 383 23.60 0.78 15.81
N GLN A 384 24.03 1.87 15.18
CA GLN A 384 23.26 2.56 14.16
C GLN A 384 23.28 1.76 12.85
N ASP A 385 22.13 1.64 12.21
CA ASP A 385 21.96 1.06 10.88
C ASP A 385 22.63 1.94 9.82
N GLY A 386 22.99 1.36 8.67
CA GLY A 386 23.40 2.19 7.55
C GLY A 386 24.00 1.49 6.34
N GLY A 387 24.04 2.24 5.23
CA GLY A 387 24.49 1.74 3.93
C GLY A 387 23.52 0.74 3.31
N ASN A 388 22.26 0.74 3.75
CA ASN A 388 21.21 -0.14 3.23
C ASN A 388 20.60 0.46 1.96
N THR A 389 20.02 -0.39 1.13
CA THR A 389 19.41 0.03 -0.14
C THR A 389 17.98 -0.51 -0.26
N PHE A 390 17.03 0.39 -0.47
CA PHE A 390 15.64 0.12 -0.83
C PHE A 390 15.45 0.46 -2.31
N GLU A 391 15.31 -0.56 -3.16
CA GLU A 391 15.29 -0.41 -4.62
C GLU A 391 14.05 -1.04 -5.27
N ASN A 392 13.35 -0.28 -6.12
CA ASN A 392 12.25 -0.80 -6.94
C ASN A 392 11.17 -1.55 -6.14
N ASN A 393 10.91 -1.12 -4.90
CA ASN A 393 9.85 -1.68 -4.08
C ASN A 393 8.52 -0.94 -4.31
N VAL A 394 7.42 -1.58 -3.92
CA VAL A 394 6.08 -1.01 -3.96
C VAL A 394 5.44 -1.03 -2.57
N SER A 395 5.04 0.14 -2.08
CA SER A 395 4.23 0.30 -0.87
C SER A 395 2.80 0.66 -1.24
N MET A 396 1.80 -0.02 -0.65
CA MET A 396 0.38 0.23 -0.89
C MET A 396 -0.42 0.22 0.42
N ASP A 397 -1.14 1.33 0.66
CA ASP A 397 -2.26 1.41 1.61
C ASP A 397 -1.93 0.93 3.03
N ASN A 398 -0.82 1.37 3.60
CA ASN A 398 -0.56 1.11 5.01
C ASN A 398 -1.66 1.74 5.90
N ALA A 399 -1.90 1.16 7.07
CA ALA A 399 -2.95 1.57 7.99
C ALA A 399 -2.54 2.78 8.84
N TYR A 400 -1.24 2.96 9.05
CA TYR A 400 -0.62 4.04 9.81
C TYR A 400 0.81 4.25 9.32
N GLY A 401 1.48 5.35 9.67
CA GLY A 401 2.90 5.55 9.36
C GLY A 401 3.17 5.92 7.90
N ARG A 402 4.43 5.74 7.49
CA ARG A 402 5.03 6.22 6.25
C ARG A 402 5.15 5.12 5.19
N GLY A 403 5.32 5.49 3.93
CA GLY A 403 5.61 4.53 2.88
C GLY A 403 7.00 3.91 3.05
N ILE A 404 8.02 4.76 3.09
CA ILE A 404 9.41 4.39 3.38
C ILE A 404 9.96 5.38 4.40
N VAL A 405 10.67 4.89 5.41
CA VAL A 405 11.32 5.76 6.39
C VAL A 405 12.74 5.30 6.74
N LEU A 406 13.63 6.28 6.90
CA LEU A 406 15.02 6.14 7.33
C LEU A 406 15.23 6.92 8.63
N ALA A 407 14.67 6.42 9.73
CA ALA A 407 14.67 7.15 11.01
C ALA A 407 15.85 6.73 11.89
N GLY A 408 16.84 7.60 11.98
CA GLY A 408 18.06 7.38 12.75
C GLY A 408 19.13 6.55 12.07
N SER A 409 18.90 6.05 10.85
CA SER A 409 19.91 5.33 10.06
C SER A 409 20.85 6.30 9.32
N LYS A 410 21.85 5.80 8.57
CA LYS A 410 22.77 6.65 7.80
C LYS A 410 23.21 6.07 6.46
N ASN A 411 23.48 6.95 5.50
CA ASN A 411 24.08 6.62 4.19
C ASN A 411 23.27 5.59 3.37
N ASP A 412 21.97 5.52 3.60
CA ASP A 412 21.07 4.61 2.88
C ASP A 412 20.63 5.16 1.53
N LYS A 413 20.13 4.27 0.68
CA LYS A 413 19.66 4.58 -0.67
C LYS A 413 18.20 4.18 -0.82
N VAL A 414 17.36 5.08 -1.33
CA VAL A 414 15.95 4.83 -1.65
C VAL A 414 15.74 5.18 -3.12
N ILE A 415 15.79 4.17 -3.98
CA ILE A 415 15.91 4.33 -5.43
C ILE A 415 14.74 3.66 -6.17
N GLY A 416 14.05 4.42 -7.03
CA GLY A 416 13.09 3.84 -7.97
C GLY A 416 11.86 3.18 -7.34
N ASN A 417 11.56 3.48 -6.07
CA ASN A 417 10.43 2.90 -5.37
C ASN A 417 9.11 3.58 -5.75
N THR A 418 8.01 2.83 -5.70
CA THR A 418 6.66 3.38 -5.80
C THR A 418 5.97 3.31 -4.45
N VAL A 419 5.49 4.44 -3.95
CA VAL A 419 4.67 4.54 -2.72
C VAL A 419 3.29 5.04 -3.10
N SER A 420 2.25 4.31 -2.71
CA SER A 420 0.86 4.69 -2.92
C SER A 420 0.04 4.55 -1.65
N GLY A 421 -0.85 5.50 -1.39
CA GLY A 421 -1.85 5.35 -0.33
C GLY A 421 -1.29 5.48 1.08
N SER A 422 -0.09 6.07 1.23
CA SER A 422 0.50 6.17 2.56
C SER A 422 -0.29 7.10 3.47
N LYS A 423 -0.41 6.74 4.75
CA LYS A 423 -1.25 7.48 5.69
C LYS A 423 -0.61 8.74 6.24
N TRP A 424 0.71 8.85 6.20
CA TRP A 424 1.44 10.02 6.70
C TRP A 424 2.36 10.58 5.61
N ILE A 425 3.66 10.31 5.68
CA ILE A 425 4.66 10.79 4.73
C ILE A 425 4.93 9.66 3.74
N GLY A 426 5.04 9.99 2.45
CA GLY A 426 5.38 8.99 1.44
C GLY A 426 6.77 8.39 1.67
N ILE A 427 7.80 9.23 1.65
CA ILE A 427 9.18 8.84 1.96
C ILE A 427 9.79 9.84 2.96
N SER A 428 10.34 9.37 4.08
CA SER A 428 11.05 10.21 5.05
C SER A 428 12.52 9.81 5.17
N GLY A 429 13.42 10.78 5.02
CA GLY A 429 14.85 10.64 5.32
C GLY A 429 15.26 11.25 6.67
N ASP A 430 14.29 11.60 7.52
CA ASP A 430 14.53 12.31 8.77
C ASP A 430 14.49 11.40 9.99
N SER A 431 15.20 11.81 11.04
CA SER A 431 15.05 11.24 12.38
C SER A 431 13.67 11.54 12.96
N ASP A 432 13.20 10.70 13.87
CA ASP A 432 12.03 10.93 14.72
C ASP A 432 12.45 10.99 16.20
N PRO A 433 12.82 12.18 16.71
CA PRO A 433 13.21 12.36 18.11
C PRO A 433 12.09 12.02 19.11
N ASN A 434 10.80 12.16 18.71
CA ASN A 434 9.68 11.83 19.59
C ASN A 434 9.58 10.31 19.82
N SER A 435 10.02 9.52 18.85
CA SER A 435 10.18 8.07 18.96
C SER A 435 11.56 7.65 19.49
N GLY A 436 12.42 8.60 19.87
CA GLY A 436 13.75 8.33 20.42
C GLY A 436 14.72 7.74 19.41
N THR A 437 14.60 8.07 18.12
CA THR A 437 15.58 7.63 17.11
C THR A 437 16.91 8.37 17.25
N MET A 438 17.96 7.75 16.75
CA MET A 438 19.24 8.43 16.53
C MET A 438 19.11 9.54 15.46
N ALA A 439 20.19 10.28 15.20
CA ALA A 439 20.22 11.27 14.12
C ALA A 439 20.39 10.60 12.74
N SER A 440 19.53 10.95 11.78
CA SER A 440 19.67 10.53 10.38
C SER A 440 20.73 11.33 9.63
N SER A 441 21.43 10.73 8.67
CA SER A 441 22.42 11.45 7.84
C SER A 441 22.72 10.77 6.51
N GLY A 442 23.01 11.54 5.46
CA GLY A 442 23.70 11.05 4.26
C GLY A 442 22.89 10.18 3.28
N HIS A 443 21.56 10.14 3.38
CA HIS A 443 20.72 9.31 2.51
C HIS A 443 20.59 9.85 1.08
N ASP A 444 20.52 8.94 0.11
CA ASP A 444 20.26 9.25 -1.30
C ASP A 444 18.86 8.77 -1.69
N ILE A 445 17.92 9.70 -1.89
CA ILE A 445 16.53 9.41 -2.27
C ILE A 445 16.33 9.81 -3.74
N LYS A 446 16.28 8.84 -4.66
CA LYS A 446 16.39 9.10 -6.10
C LYS A 446 15.33 8.40 -6.94
N GLY A 447 14.68 9.14 -7.83
CA GLY A 447 13.83 8.58 -8.89
C GLY A 447 12.58 7.83 -8.41
N ASN A 448 12.08 8.13 -7.20
CA ASN A 448 10.91 7.47 -6.64
C ASN A 448 9.61 8.05 -7.23
N THR A 449 8.51 7.32 -7.09
CA THR A 449 7.16 7.79 -7.41
C THR A 449 6.30 7.69 -6.16
N VAL A 450 5.74 8.80 -5.69
CA VAL A 450 4.90 8.86 -4.50
C VAL A 450 3.54 9.42 -4.89
N ILE A 451 2.50 8.62 -4.78
CA ILE A 451 1.15 8.96 -5.22
C ILE A 451 0.14 8.75 -4.08
N ASN A 452 -0.99 9.46 -4.13
CA ASN A 452 -2.12 9.25 -3.23
C ASN A 452 -1.74 9.25 -1.73
N ASN A 453 -0.98 10.25 -1.29
CA ASN A 453 -0.53 10.39 0.10
C ASN A 453 -1.29 11.56 0.79
N PRO A 454 -2.52 11.35 1.27
CA PRO A 454 -3.45 12.45 1.56
C PRO A 454 -3.11 13.30 2.79
N ASN A 455 -2.40 12.74 3.79
CA ASN A 455 -2.24 13.42 5.09
C ASN A 455 -0.82 13.93 5.37
N GLY A 456 0.08 13.91 4.38
CA GLY A 456 1.44 14.38 4.58
C GLY A 456 2.21 14.60 3.29
N PRO A 457 3.45 15.09 3.39
CA PRO A 457 4.28 15.37 2.22
C PRO A 457 4.66 14.08 1.49
N ALA A 458 4.83 14.19 0.18
CA ALA A 458 5.31 13.07 -0.62
C ALA A 458 6.72 12.63 -0.20
N VAL A 459 7.60 13.60 0.09
CA VAL A 459 8.94 13.38 0.63
C VAL A 459 9.20 14.36 1.77
N GLN A 460 9.76 13.88 2.87
CA GLN A 460 10.28 14.70 3.95
C GLN A 460 11.79 14.47 4.11
N TYR A 461 12.56 15.54 4.06
CA TYR A 461 14.02 15.52 4.15
C TYR A 461 14.56 16.87 4.62
N SER A 462 15.04 16.93 5.86
CA SER A 462 15.56 18.12 6.53
C SER A 462 16.93 17.92 7.17
N MET A 463 17.45 16.69 7.18
CA MET A 463 18.76 16.36 7.75
C MET A 463 19.95 16.70 6.84
N ALA A 464 21.17 16.56 7.38
CA ALA A 464 22.41 16.94 6.71
C ALA A 464 23.05 15.80 5.88
N GLY A 465 23.61 16.17 4.72
CA GLY A 465 24.28 15.26 3.79
C GLY A 465 23.30 14.44 2.95
N GLY A 466 23.75 13.93 1.80
CA GLY A 466 22.88 13.23 0.85
C GLY A 466 21.94 14.17 0.08
N GLY A 467 20.82 13.66 -0.42
CA GLY A 467 19.83 14.48 -1.12
C GLY A 467 18.63 13.73 -1.70
N VAL A 468 17.64 14.52 -2.10
CA VAL A 468 16.44 14.07 -2.82
C VAL A 468 16.52 14.54 -4.27
N ASP A 469 16.36 13.62 -5.22
CA ASP A 469 16.37 13.94 -6.65
C ASP A 469 15.36 13.09 -7.44
N GLY A 470 14.74 13.69 -8.46
CA GLY A 470 13.88 12.99 -9.42
C GLY A 470 12.64 12.29 -8.84
N THR A 471 12.22 12.61 -7.61
CA THR A 471 11.00 12.03 -7.03
C THR A 471 9.76 12.66 -7.64
N LYS A 472 8.87 11.84 -8.19
CA LYS A 472 7.62 12.24 -8.82
C LYS A 472 6.47 12.13 -7.83
N THR A 473 5.54 13.08 -7.86
CA THR A 473 4.33 13.09 -7.04
C THR A 473 3.06 12.69 -7.80
N SER A 474 3.24 12.25 -9.04
CA SER A 474 2.20 11.78 -9.94
C SER A 474 2.67 10.55 -10.70
N GLY A 475 1.73 9.72 -11.14
CA GLY A 475 2.01 8.45 -11.81
C GLY A 475 0.94 7.41 -11.51
N SER A 476 1.23 6.15 -11.84
CA SER A 476 0.41 5.00 -11.52
C SER A 476 1.23 3.95 -10.78
N LEU A 477 0.52 3.05 -10.09
CA LEU A 477 1.15 1.82 -9.60
C LEU A 477 1.73 1.02 -10.79
N PRO A 478 2.93 0.42 -10.62
CA PRO A 478 3.46 -0.50 -11.62
C PRO A 478 2.66 -1.79 -11.65
N ASP A 479 2.82 -2.56 -12.73
CA ASP A 479 2.38 -3.96 -12.74
C ASP A 479 3.14 -4.75 -11.67
N LEU A 480 2.42 -5.32 -10.71
CA LEU A 480 3.02 -6.01 -9.57
C LEU A 480 3.77 -7.28 -9.98
N ALA A 481 3.32 -7.95 -11.06
CA ALA A 481 4.02 -9.12 -11.58
C ALA A 481 5.40 -8.75 -12.14
N SER A 482 5.53 -7.58 -12.77
CA SER A 482 6.82 -7.05 -13.23
C SER A 482 7.78 -6.73 -12.07
N VAL A 483 7.25 -6.22 -10.96
CA VAL A 483 8.04 -5.93 -9.75
C VAL A 483 8.50 -7.23 -9.10
N LEU A 484 7.56 -8.13 -8.79
CA LEU A 484 7.83 -9.38 -8.07
C LEU A 484 8.57 -10.41 -8.94
N GLY A 485 8.49 -10.32 -10.26
CA GLY A 485 8.99 -11.35 -11.18
C GLY A 485 8.14 -12.62 -11.23
N TRP A 486 7.01 -12.64 -10.53
CA TRP A 486 5.99 -13.68 -10.50
C TRP A 486 4.61 -13.04 -10.28
N ASP A 487 3.54 -13.70 -10.74
CA ASP A 487 2.17 -13.17 -10.62
C ASP A 487 1.63 -13.35 -9.19
N PRO A 488 1.37 -12.27 -8.44
CA PRO A 488 0.80 -12.36 -7.10
C PRO A 488 -0.66 -12.75 -7.07
N GLY A 489 -1.34 -12.77 -8.22
CA GLY A 489 -2.79 -12.81 -8.27
C GLY A 489 -3.41 -11.59 -7.57
N ALA A 490 -4.65 -11.74 -7.12
CA ALA A 490 -5.31 -10.69 -6.35
C ALA A 490 -4.70 -10.60 -4.94
N ILE A 491 -4.32 -9.39 -4.52
CA ILE A 491 -3.89 -9.14 -3.14
C ILE A 491 -5.10 -9.30 -2.22
N PRO A 492 -5.05 -10.19 -1.21
CA PRO A 492 -6.16 -10.37 -0.30
C PRO A 492 -6.37 -9.11 0.55
N ALA A 493 -7.63 -8.73 0.75
CA ALA A 493 -7.98 -7.72 1.74
C ALA A 493 -7.63 -8.24 3.13
N ARG A 494 -7.04 -7.38 3.98
CA ARG A 494 -6.64 -7.72 5.36
C ARG A 494 -7.76 -8.35 6.16
N THR A 495 -8.98 -7.85 6.00
CA THR A 495 -10.18 -8.35 6.68
C THR A 495 -10.53 -9.80 6.34
N SER A 496 -10.03 -10.34 5.22
CA SER A 496 -10.27 -11.73 4.83
C SER A 496 -9.48 -12.76 5.64
N PHE A 497 -8.35 -12.37 6.24
CA PHE A 497 -7.51 -13.26 7.05
C PHE A 497 -7.23 -12.72 8.46
N ASN A 498 -7.53 -11.45 8.72
CA ASN A 498 -7.47 -10.84 10.04
C ASN A 498 -8.68 -9.91 10.27
N PRO A 499 -9.91 -10.48 10.41
CA PRO A 499 -11.15 -9.71 10.52
C PRO A 499 -11.27 -8.91 11.82
N VAL A 500 -10.48 -9.26 12.83
CA VAL A 500 -10.46 -8.64 14.16
C VAL A 500 -9.29 -7.68 14.35
N TYR A 501 -8.55 -7.38 13.28
CA TYR A 501 -7.40 -6.50 13.33
C TYR A 501 -7.75 -5.17 14.02
N GLN A 502 -6.95 -4.82 15.03
CA GLN A 502 -6.95 -3.51 15.64
C GLN A 502 -5.68 -2.77 15.21
N PRO A 503 -5.79 -1.63 14.52
CA PRO A 503 -4.65 -0.76 14.27
C PRO A 503 -3.91 -0.45 15.57
N GLY A 504 -2.63 -0.81 15.63
CA GLY A 504 -1.78 -0.48 16.77
C GLY A 504 -1.35 0.99 16.69
N THR A 505 -1.64 1.79 17.72
CA THR A 505 -1.25 3.21 17.80
C THR A 505 0.22 3.44 18.23
N GLY A 506 1.08 2.43 18.13
CA GLY A 506 2.39 2.44 18.77
C GLY A 506 3.46 3.14 17.92
N SER A 507 4.20 4.08 18.53
CA SER A 507 5.52 4.44 18.02
C SER A 507 6.43 3.21 18.09
N GLY A 508 7.34 3.04 17.14
CA GLY A 508 8.33 1.96 17.18
C GLY A 508 9.27 1.99 18.42
N ALA A 509 9.13 3.00 19.30
CA ALA A 509 9.86 3.17 20.55
C ALA A 509 9.60 2.06 21.60
N ASN A 510 8.50 1.30 21.50
CA ASN A 510 8.22 0.19 22.43
C ASN A 510 8.97 -1.12 22.07
N ASN A 511 9.92 -1.07 21.13
CA ASN A 511 10.89 -2.15 20.89
C ASN A 511 12.05 -2.16 21.92
N SER A 512 11.91 -1.47 23.06
CA SER A 512 12.85 -1.53 24.17
C SER A 512 12.89 -2.94 24.78
N GLY A 513 13.67 -3.81 24.12
CA GLY A 513 14.20 -5.08 24.56
C GLY A 513 13.48 -5.72 25.74
N GLY A 514 12.35 -6.38 25.50
CA GLY A 514 11.96 -7.51 26.34
C GLY A 514 13.21 -8.36 26.54
N ASN A 515 13.60 -8.55 27.82
CA ASN A 515 14.90 -9.05 28.26
C ASN A 515 15.55 -9.98 27.22
N ARG A 516 16.61 -9.47 26.58
CA ARG A 516 17.49 -10.25 25.71
C ARG A 516 18.35 -11.14 26.63
N SER A 517 17.78 -12.23 27.14
CA SER A 517 18.49 -13.27 27.90
C SER A 517 19.08 -14.32 26.98
#